data_AF-A0A959LPD5-F1
#
_entry.id   AF-A0A959LPD5-F1
#
_cell.length_a   1.000
_cell.length_b   1.000
_cell.length_c   1.000
_cell.angle_alpha   90.00
_cell.angle_beta   90.00
_cell.angle_gamma   90.00
#
_symmetry.space_group_name_H-M   'P 1'
#
loop_
_entity.id
_entity.type
_entity.pdbx_description
1 polymer ?
#
loop_
_entity_poly.entity_id
_entity_poly.type
_entity_poly.pdbx_seq_one_letter_code
_entity_poly.pdbx_strand_id
1 'polypeptide(L)'
;MEIEKLTGIEFHDLPVESIDINNEKNTIDFVVSISRDETYDVKKVTFKSVSEITIDGLLYTADNTGYEINWSETSQHKNGIEIKLIILQGSGLPSLNMNFLFDTVEVTDYI
;
A
#
# COMPACT_ATOMS: atom_id res chain seq x y z
N MET A 1 1.41 -19.15 1.88
CA MET A 1 0.54 -18.32 2.74
C MET A 1 0.43 -16.93 2.13
N GLU A 2 -0.70 -16.24 2.25
CA GLU A 2 -0.90 -14.90 1.65
C GLU A 2 0.05 -13.83 2.23
N ILE A 3 0.47 -13.98 3.50
CA ILE A 3 1.52 -13.15 4.14
C ILE A 3 2.90 -13.31 3.48
N GLU A 4 3.27 -14.51 3.00
CA GLU A 4 4.60 -14.71 2.36
C GLU A 4 4.74 -13.91 1.07
N LYS A 5 3.63 -13.62 0.38
CA LYS A 5 3.66 -12.74 -0.80
C LYS A 5 3.99 -11.29 -0.44
N LEU A 6 3.68 -10.85 0.78
CA LEU A 6 4.04 -9.52 1.30
C LEU A 6 5.49 -9.50 1.78
N THR A 7 6.04 -10.61 2.28
CA THR A 7 7.46 -10.64 2.72
C THR A 7 8.46 -10.41 1.58
N GLY A 8 8.04 -10.57 0.31
CA GLY A 8 8.86 -10.20 -0.85
C GLY A 8 8.78 -8.71 -1.22
N ILE A 9 7.91 -7.94 -0.56
CA ILE A 9 7.73 -6.49 -0.75
C ILE A 9 7.95 -5.82 0.60
N GLU A 10 9.17 -5.37 0.85
CA GLU A 10 9.44 -4.51 2.00
C GLU A 10 8.82 -3.14 1.72
N PHE A 11 7.63 -2.86 2.28
CA PHE A 11 6.99 -1.55 2.18
C PHE A 11 7.64 -0.52 3.12
N HIS A 12 8.94 -0.33 2.97
CA HIS A 12 9.73 0.70 3.63
C HIS A 12 10.56 1.40 2.55
N ASP A 13 10.54 2.73 2.56
CA ASP A 13 11.15 3.56 1.51
C ASP A 13 10.67 3.23 0.08
N LEU A 14 9.38 2.84 -0.06
CA LEU A 14 8.80 2.53 -1.38
C LEU A 14 8.07 3.73 -1.97
N PRO A 15 8.52 4.25 -3.14
CA PRO A 15 7.76 5.22 -3.89
C PRO A 15 6.40 4.64 -4.31
N VAL A 16 5.34 5.43 -4.08
CA VAL A 16 3.97 5.11 -4.49
C VAL A 16 3.57 6.04 -5.62
N GLU A 17 3.28 5.46 -6.77
CA GLU A 17 2.78 6.17 -7.94
C GLU A 17 1.29 6.45 -7.83
N SER A 18 0.53 5.52 -7.25
CA SER A 18 -0.90 5.71 -6.99
C SER A 18 -1.44 4.78 -5.92
N ILE A 19 -2.52 5.24 -5.27
CA ILE A 19 -3.35 4.47 -4.36
C ILE A 19 -4.80 4.60 -4.85
N ASP A 20 -5.45 3.49 -5.15
CA ASP A 20 -6.87 3.43 -5.51
C ASP A 20 -7.65 2.59 -4.51
N ILE A 21 -8.75 3.14 -4.01
CA ILE A 21 -9.64 2.46 -3.06
C ILE A 21 -10.96 2.19 -3.77
N ASN A 22 -11.20 0.92 -4.10
CA ASN A 22 -12.38 0.51 -4.84
C ASN A 22 -13.41 -0.16 -3.90
N ASN A 23 -14.35 0.65 -3.42
CA ASN A 23 -15.42 0.19 -2.51
C ASN A 23 -16.39 -0.80 -3.16
N GLU A 24 -16.58 -0.77 -4.48
CA GLU A 24 -17.50 -1.70 -5.16
C GLU A 24 -16.91 -3.10 -5.24
N LYS A 25 -15.58 -3.19 -5.40
CA LYS A 25 -14.84 -4.46 -5.53
C LYS A 25 -14.22 -4.93 -4.21
N ASN A 26 -14.31 -4.12 -3.15
CA ASN A 26 -13.62 -4.32 -1.87
C ASN A 26 -12.11 -4.55 -2.07
N THR A 27 -11.48 -3.66 -2.83
CA THR A 27 -10.03 -3.73 -3.10
C THR A 27 -9.33 -2.41 -2.79
N ILE A 28 -8.06 -2.52 -2.40
CA ILE A 28 -7.12 -1.40 -2.41
C ILE A 28 -5.97 -1.76 -3.34
N ASP A 29 -5.69 -0.89 -4.30
CA ASP A 29 -4.61 -1.05 -5.25
C ASP A 29 -3.51 -0.03 -4.96
N PHE A 30 -2.29 -0.50 -4.80
CA PHE A 30 -1.08 0.32 -4.78
C PHE A 30 -0.30 0.07 -6.05
N VAL A 31 0.15 1.14 -6.71
CA VAL A 31 1.18 1.06 -7.74
C VAL A 31 2.47 1.58 -7.11
N VAL A 32 3.45 0.69 -6.94
CA VAL A 32 4.71 0.98 -6.25
C VAL A 32 5.89 0.72 -7.16
N SER A 33 6.90 1.57 -7.08
CA SER A 33 8.17 1.38 -7.80
C SER A 33 9.14 0.64 -6.89
N ILE A 34 9.51 -0.59 -7.23
CA ILE A 34 10.46 -1.40 -6.47
C ILE A 34 11.84 -1.25 -7.12
N SER A 35 12.82 -0.76 -6.38
CA SER A 35 14.20 -0.72 -6.86
C SER A 35 14.84 -2.10 -6.78
N ARG A 36 15.37 -2.58 -7.90
CA ARG A 36 16.19 -3.79 -7.96
C ARG A 36 17.39 -3.53 -8.85
N ASP A 37 18.59 -3.63 -8.27
CA ASP A 37 19.86 -3.52 -9.00
C ASP A 37 19.94 -2.28 -9.91
N GLU A 38 19.61 -1.10 -9.37
CA GLU A 38 19.59 0.21 -10.08
C GLU A 38 18.52 0.35 -11.18
N THR A 39 17.68 -0.66 -11.39
CA THR A 39 16.47 -0.59 -12.21
C THR A 39 15.22 -0.45 -11.35
N TYR A 40 14.19 0.22 -11.86
CA TYR A 40 12.90 0.35 -11.19
C TYR A 40 11.89 -0.55 -11.90
N ASP A 41 11.35 -1.53 -11.18
CA ASP A 41 10.21 -2.32 -11.62
C ASP A 41 8.95 -1.73 -10.98
N VAL A 42 7.97 -1.34 -11.80
CA VAL A 42 6.67 -0.91 -11.29
C VAL A 42 5.79 -2.14 -11.09
N LYS A 43 5.29 -2.32 -9.86
CA LYS A 43 4.38 -3.40 -9.49
C LYS A 43 3.05 -2.83 -9.04
N LYS A 44 1.99 -3.54 -9.38
CA LYS A 44 0.67 -3.35 -8.78
C LYS A 44 0.48 -4.36 -7.65
N VAL A 45 0.20 -3.85 -6.45
CA VAL A 45 -0.20 -4.65 -5.28
C VAL A 45 -1.69 -4.45 -5.06
N THR A 46 -2.45 -5.52 -5.18
CA THR A 46 -3.90 -5.51 -5.02
C THR A 46 -4.28 -6.29 -3.76
N PHE A 47 -4.78 -5.57 -2.76
CA PHE A 47 -5.38 -6.13 -1.56
C PHE A 47 -6.86 -6.37 -1.81
N LYS A 48 -7.36 -7.59 -1.57
CA LYS A 48 -8.74 -8.04 -1.88
C LYS A 48 -9.50 -8.43 -0.63
N SER A 49 -10.83 -8.40 -0.75
CA SER A 49 -11.76 -8.63 0.36
C SER A 49 -11.52 -7.66 1.52
N VAL A 50 -11.23 -6.41 1.16
CA VAL A 50 -11.00 -5.36 2.15
C VAL A 50 -12.30 -5.06 2.88
N SER A 51 -12.30 -5.19 4.21
CA SER A 51 -13.52 -5.13 5.03
C SER A 51 -13.56 -3.96 6.02
N GLU A 52 -12.40 -3.48 6.45
CA GLU A 52 -12.26 -2.36 7.38
C GLU A 52 -11.13 -1.46 6.87
N ILE A 53 -11.38 -0.15 6.78
CA ILE A 53 -10.37 0.85 6.36
C ILE A 53 -10.48 2.05 7.29
N THR A 54 -9.36 2.43 7.88
CA THR A 54 -9.19 3.69 8.62
C THR A 54 -8.10 4.51 7.96
N ILE A 55 -8.38 5.79 7.71
CA ILE A 55 -7.44 6.72 7.09
C ILE A 55 -7.41 7.99 7.95
N ASP A 56 -6.30 8.20 8.65
CA ASP A 56 -6.05 9.38 9.48
C ASP A 56 -5.01 10.29 8.81
N GLY A 57 -5.27 11.60 8.83
CA GLY A 57 -4.45 12.62 8.17
C GLY A 57 -4.99 12.94 6.78
N LEU A 58 -5.47 14.17 6.57
CA LEU A 58 -6.21 14.50 5.34
C LEU A 58 -5.69 15.80 4.73
N LEU A 59 -4.83 15.65 3.72
CA LEU A 59 -4.80 16.52 2.55
C LEU A 59 -4.42 15.67 1.33
N TYR A 60 -5.40 14.99 0.74
CA TYR A 60 -5.21 14.32 -0.55
C TYR A 60 -5.32 15.36 -1.66
N THR A 61 -4.18 15.89 -2.12
CA THR A 61 -4.14 16.82 -3.26
C THR A 61 -4.02 16.01 -4.55
N ALA A 62 -4.86 16.33 -5.54
CA ALA A 62 -4.99 15.61 -6.81
C ALA A 62 -3.70 15.51 -7.66
N ASP A 63 -2.66 16.29 -7.34
CA ASP A 63 -1.31 16.11 -7.89
C ASP A 63 -0.60 14.96 -7.13
N ASN A 64 -1.00 13.73 -7.46
CA ASN A 64 -0.53 12.47 -6.87
C ASN A 64 0.91 12.12 -7.28
N THR A 65 1.87 12.97 -6.94
CA THR A 65 3.29 12.66 -7.11
C THR A 65 4.03 12.87 -5.79
N GLY A 66 4.92 11.95 -5.44
CA GLY A 66 5.78 12.06 -4.25
C GLY A 66 5.19 11.45 -2.98
N TYR A 67 4.39 10.39 -3.08
CA TYR A 67 4.07 9.57 -1.92
C TYR A 67 5.10 8.46 -1.73
N GLU A 68 5.39 8.13 -0.48
CA GLU A 68 6.33 7.08 -0.12
C GLU A 68 5.75 6.30 1.06
N ILE A 69 5.71 4.97 0.96
CA ILE A 69 5.44 4.15 2.15
C ILE A 69 6.71 4.11 2.96
N ASN A 70 6.74 4.91 4.02
CA ASN A 70 7.87 5.00 4.94
C ASN A 70 7.88 3.85 5.94
N TRP A 71 6.71 3.31 6.29
CA TRP A 71 6.64 2.21 7.24
C TRP A 71 5.42 1.35 7.01
N SER A 72 5.57 0.05 7.29
CA SER A 72 4.48 -0.90 7.32
C SER A 72 4.61 -1.88 8.48
N GLU A 73 3.48 -2.35 8.98
CA GLU A 73 3.39 -3.49 9.89
C GLU A 73 2.21 -4.36 9.47
N THR A 74 2.42 -5.68 9.51
CA THR A 74 1.37 -6.67 9.23
C THR A 74 1.11 -7.52 10.46
N SER A 75 -0.17 -7.77 10.73
CA SER A 75 -0.61 -8.60 11.85
C SER A 75 -1.69 -9.57 11.38
N GLN A 76 -1.56 -10.84 11.74
CA GLN A 76 -2.56 -11.86 11.40
C GLN A 76 -3.65 -11.93 12.47
N HIS A 77 -4.90 -11.80 12.03
CA HIS A 77 -6.08 -11.90 12.87
C HIS A 77 -6.93 -13.12 12.50
N LYS A 78 -7.95 -13.44 13.30
CA LYS A 78 -8.85 -14.56 13.01
C LYS A 78 -9.68 -14.36 11.74
N ASN A 79 -9.89 -13.11 11.34
CA ASN A 79 -10.78 -12.67 10.28
C ASN A 79 -10.06 -12.03 9.08
N GLY A 80 -8.73 -12.17 9.00
CA GLY A 80 -7.93 -11.63 7.90
C GLY A 80 -6.52 -11.21 8.35
N ILE A 81 -5.86 -10.43 7.51
CA ILE A 81 -4.56 -9.83 7.74
C ILE A 81 -4.77 -8.32 7.82
N GLU A 82 -4.31 -7.71 8.91
CA GLU A 82 -4.29 -6.25 9.05
C GLU A 82 -2.94 -5.74 8.56
N ILE A 83 -2.97 -4.67 7.78
CA ILE A 83 -1.77 -3.90 7.42
C ILE A 83 -1.94 -2.44 7.83
N LYS A 84 -0.94 -1.94 8.54
CA LYS A 84 -0.81 -0.54 8.95
C LYS A 84 0.30 0.07 8.12
N LEU A 85 0.04 1.23 7.54
CA LEU A 85 0.95 1.96 6.67
C LEU A 85 1.08 3.40 7.17
N ILE A 86 2.32 3.89 7.17
CA ILE A 86 2.61 5.33 7.25
C ILE A 86 3.10 5.76 5.88
N ILE A 87 2.29 6.56 5.20
CA ILE A 87 2.60 7.10 3.88
C ILE A 87 2.99 8.56 4.05
N LEU A 88 4.17 8.94 3.59
CA LEU A 88 4.66 10.31 3.60
C LEU A 88 4.34 10.97 2.26
N GLN A 89 3.88 12.22 2.31
CA GLN A 89 3.86 13.10 1.15
C GLN A 89 5.15 13.92 1.17
N GLY A 90 5.88 13.96 0.05
CA GLY A 90 7.24 14.49 -0.06
C GLY A 90 7.51 15.85 0.62
N SER A 91 8.77 16.08 0.98
CA SER A 91 9.31 17.36 1.51
C SER A 91 8.67 17.92 2.80
N GLY A 92 8.21 17.04 3.70
CA GLY A 92 7.82 17.45 5.07
C GLY A 92 6.35 17.80 5.25
N LEU A 93 5.48 17.29 4.37
CA LEU A 93 4.02 17.40 4.43
C LEU A 93 3.39 16.28 5.29
N PRO A 94 2.11 16.38 5.70
CA PRO A 94 1.50 15.46 6.65
C PRO A 94 1.56 14.00 6.19
N SER A 95 1.81 13.11 7.16
CA SER A 95 1.72 11.67 6.98
C SER A 95 0.26 11.21 6.90
N LEU A 96 -0.04 10.36 5.94
CA LEU A 96 -1.27 9.60 5.85
C LEU A 96 -1.05 8.27 6.58
N ASN A 97 -1.79 8.07 7.66
CA ASN A 97 -1.82 6.78 8.34
C ASN A 97 -3.00 5.98 7.79
N MET A 98 -2.71 4.87 7.12
CA MET A 98 -3.72 3.99 6.56
C MET A 98 -3.67 2.64 7.28
N ASN A 99 -4.83 2.14 7.72
CA ASN A 99 -4.96 0.82 8.31
C ASN A 99 -6.12 0.08 7.64
N PHE A 100 -5.92 -1.17 7.24
CA PHE A 100 -7.01 -1.97 6.71
C PHE A 100 -6.83 -3.48 6.89
N LEU A 101 -7.96 -4.18 6.90
CA LEU A 101 -8.05 -5.64 6.97
C LEU A 101 -8.36 -6.22 5.58
N PHE A 102 -7.61 -7.22 5.15
CA PHE A 102 -7.77 -7.93 3.87
C PHE A 102 -7.55 -9.44 4.05
N ASP A 103 -8.03 -10.23 3.10
CA ASP A 103 -7.80 -11.69 3.11
C ASP A 103 -6.66 -12.06 2.16
N THR A 104 -6.75 -11.57 0.91
CA THR A 104 -5.86 -11.97 -0.17
C THR A 104 -5.08 -10.78 -0.69
N VAL A 105 -3.81 -11.01 -1.04
CA VAL A 105 -2.99 -10.07 -1.80
C VAL A 105 -2.51 -10.69 -3.12
N GLU A 106 -2.52 -9.87 -4.15
CA GLU A 106 -1.96 -10.16 -5.46
C GLU A 106 -0.90 -9.12 -5.83
N VAL A 107 0.18 -9.57 -6.46
CA VAL A 107 1.27 -8.71 -6.95
C VAL A 107 1.46 -9.03 -8.42
N THR A 108 1.32 -8.02 -9.29
CA THR A 108 1.50 -8.15 -10.73
C THR A 108 2.45 -7.10 -11.27
N ASP A 109 3.05 -7.36 -12.43
CA ASP A 109 3.75 -6.33 -13.20
C ASP A 109 2.76 -5.24 -13.63
N TYR A 110 3.20 -3.98 -13.56
CA TYR A 110 2.43 -2.83 -14.03
C TYR A 110 3.02 -2.36 -15.37
N ILE A 111 2.20 -2.38 -16.43
CA ILE A 111 2.59 -2.07 -17.82
C ILE A 111 2.11 -0.68 -18.20
#